data_AF-A0A3N6WKQ3-F1
#
_entry.id   AF-A0A3N6WKQ3-F1
#
_cell.length_a   1.000
_cell.length_b   1.000
_cell.length_c   1.000
_cell.angle_alpha   90.00
_cell.angle_beta   90.00
_cell.angle_gamma   90.00
#
_symmetry.space_group_name_H-M   'P 1'
#
loop_
_entity.id
_entity.type
_entity.pdbx_description
1 polymer ?
#
loop_
_entity_poly.entity_id
_entity_poly.type
_entity_poly.pdbx_seq_one_letter_code
_entity_poly.pdbx_strand_id
1 'polypeptide(L)'
;MNVHRAQGYVAALLLLIVPLSCSALPRPEGGEGMAPPGTFASPSERPRTYPWHTDILAATFWVGEVLNPHAPDGSQRVSAYDSQWIERYGGCDGVWIGQECHTEQRYEEDGWWPRHMEPRMNPFYLDLPFDDVNNDRAFEMRGEVIPWANDPGYAEQVESRAFSLMKNRWVEIRHAGRTCYGQIADAGPGVYDDAAYVFGVDDRRPANRKFRGAGMDVSPALNGCLDLAGLDQLISRVDWRFVEAEDVPEGPWTRIVDDDPWVH
;
A
#
# COMPACT_ATOMS: atom_id res chain seq x y z
N MET A 1 -75.50 -24.98 -62.08
CA MET A 1 -74.63 -25.95 -62.77
C MET A 1 -73.30 -25.29 -63.05
N ASN A 2 -72.23 -26.06 -62.90
CA ASN A 2 -70.83 -25.79 -63.20
C ASN A 2 -70.02 -24.89 -62.23
N VAL A 3 -69.26 -25.64 -61.44
CA VAL A 3 -68.05 -25.37 -60.68
C VAL A 3 -66.97 -24.74 -61.58
N HIS A 4 -66.38 -23.63 -61.14
CA HIS A 4 -65.00 -23.28 -61.49
C HIS A 4 -64.15 -23.24 -60.23
N ARG A 5 -63.13 -24.11 -60.23
CA ARG A 5 -62.14 -24.35 -59.20
C ARG A 5 -60.98 -23.37 -59.42
N ALA A 6 -60.68 -22.54 -58.44
CA ALA A 6 -59.45 -21.74 -58.42
C ALA A 6 -58.63 -22.15 -57.19
N GLN A 7 -57.46 -22.73 -57.46
CA GLN A 7 -56.47 -23.18 -56.48
C GLN A 7 -55.72 -21.96 -55.94
N GLY A 8 -55.76 -21.76 -54.62
CA GLY A 8 -54.88 -20.82 -53.91
C GLY A 8 -53.55 -21.48 -53.60
N TYR A 9 -52.45 -20.88 -54.04
CA TYR A 9 -51.09 -21.28 -53.74
C TYR A 9 -50.72 -20.86 -52.31
N VAL A 10 -50.27 -21.82 -51.50
CA VAL A 10 -49.63 -21.56 -50.20
C VAL A 10 -48.13 -21.40 -50.45
N ALA A 11 -47.59 -20.21 -50.18
CA ALA A 11 -46.16 -19.95 -50.23
C ALA A 11 -45.48 -20.60 -49.01
N ALA A 12 -44.70 -21.66 -49.22
CA ALA A 12 -43.82 -22.23 -48.21
C ALA A 12 -42.49 -21.47 -48.20
N LEU A 13 -42.21 -20.75 -47.11
CA LEU A 13 -40.94 -20.08 -46.87
C LEU A 13 -39.91 -21.12 -46.39
N LEU A 14 -39.03 -21.58 -47.29
CA LEU A 14 -37.89 -22.43 -46.96
C LEU A 14 -36.76 -21.55 -46.37
N LEU A 15 -36.57 -21.60 -45.05
CA LEU A 15 -35.39 -21.07 -44.37
C LEU A 15 -34.18 -21.96 -44.69
N LEU A 16 -33.29 -21.47 -45.54
CA LEU A 16 -31.94 -22.01 -45.74
C LEU A 16 -31.10 -21.75 -44.48
N ILE A 17 -30.89 -22.79 -43.67
CA ILE A 17 -29.90 -22.79 -42.59
C ILE A 17 -28.54 -23.03 -43.25
N VAL A 18 -27.70 -21.98 -43.32
CA VAL A 18 -26.30 -22.09 -43.73
C VAL A 18 -25.51 -22.57 -42.51
N PRO A 19 -24.80 -23.71 -42.56
CA PRO A 19 -23.91 -24.10 -41.48
C PRO A 19 -22.69 -23.17 -41.48
N LEU A 20 -22.59 -22.29 -40.47
CA LEU A 20 -21.33 -21.61 -40.18
C LEU A 20 -20.31 -22.68 -39.77
N SER A 21 -19.42 -23.02 -40.70
CA SER A 21 -18.19 -23.73 -40.39
C SER A 21 -17.36 -22.82 -39.46
N CYS A 22 -17.24 -23.22 -38.20
CA CYS A 22 -16.28 -22.63 -37.27
C CYS A 22 -14.87 -22.91 -37.80
N SER A 23 -14.35 -22.00 -38.63
CA SER A 23 -12.92 -21.92 -38.87
C SER A 23 -12.32 -21.37 -37.58
N ALA A 24 -11.57 -22.23 -36.86
CA ALA A 24 -10.81 -21.82 -35.70
C ALA A 24 -9.82 -20.73 -36.14
N LEU A 25 -10.03 -19.51 -35.65
CA LEU A 25 -9.05 -18.45 -35.76
C LEU A 25 -7.78 -18.88 -35.00
N PRO A 26 -6.58 -18.69 -35.56
CA PRO A 26 -5.36 -18.94 -34.80
C PRO A 26 -5.34 -18.03 -33.57
N ARG A 27 -5.13 -18.64 -32.39
CA ARG A 27 -4.90 -17.90 -31.15
C ARG A 27 -3.64 -17.05 -31.33
N PRO A 28 -3.65 -15.77 -30.91
CA PRO A 28 -2.40 -15.05 -30.72
C PRO A 28 -1.65 -15.74 -29.58
N GLU A 29 -0.54 -16.40 -29.91
CA GLU A 29 0.47 -16.77 -28.92
C GLU A 29 1.16 -15.50 -28.43
N GLY A 30 1.36 -15.40 -27.11
CA GLY A 30 2.26 -14.41 -26.52
C GLY A 30 1.62 -13.08 -26.15
N GLY A 31 0.62 -13.09 -25.28
CA GLY A 31 0.46 -12.00 -24.33
C GLY A 31 1.26 -12.36 -23.09
N GLU A 32 2.41 -11.70 -22.89
CA GLU A 32 3.02 -11.65 -21.56
C GLU A 32 1.91 -11.27 -20.57
N GLY A 33 1.66 -12.14 -19.59
CA GLY A 33 0.71 -11.83 -18.54
C GLY A 33 1.17 -10.53 -17.90
N MET A 34 0.31 -9.52 -17.92
CA MET A 34 0.50 -8.33 -17.11
C MET A 34 0.71 -8.83 -15.68
N ALA A 35 1.94 -8.67 -15.17
CA ALA A 35 2.24 -8.98 -13.79
C ALA A 35 1.23 -8.20 -12.92
N PRO A 36 0.73 -8.78 -11.81
CA PRO A 36 -0.10 -8.01 -10.90
C PRO A 36 0.67 -6.72 -10.54
N PRO A 37 0.00 -5.57 -10.43
CA PRO A 37 0.66 -4.39 -9.87
C PRO A 37 1.26 -4.79 -8.51
N GLY A 38 2.34 -4.14 -8.07
CA GLY A 38 3.14 -4.60 -6.91
C GLY A 38 4.27 -5.56 -7.26
N THR A 39 4.28 -6.09 -8.48
CA THR A 39 5.50 -6.54 -9.18
C THR A 39 6.02 -5.40 -10.07
N PHE A 40 6.48 -4.29 -9.47
CA PHE A 40 7.17 -3.23 -10.22
C PHE A 40 8.68 -3.48 -10.19
N ALA A 41 9.22 -3.65 -11.40
CA ALA A 41 10.48 -4.26 -11.79
C ALA A 41 10.55 -5.79 -11.55
N SER A 42 10.99 -6.55 -12.58
CA SER A 42 11.82 -7.72 -12.28
C SER A 42 12.88 -7.29 -11.27
N PRO A 43 13.23 -8.11 -10.28
CA PRO A 43 14.19 -7.73 -9.23
C PRO A 43 15.34 -7.00 -9.90
N SER A 44 15.83 -5.91 -9.29
CA SER A 44 17.13 -5.38 -9.69
C SER A 44 18.03 -6.60 -9.89
N GLU A 45 18.66 -6.75 -11.07
CA GLU A 45 19.42 -7.99 -11.41
C GLU A 45 20.47 -8.36 -10.34
N ARG A 46 20.71 -7.45 -9.40
CA ARG A 46 21.55 -7.59 -8.23
C ARG A 46 20.69 -7.62 -6.95
N PRO A 47 20.95 -8.58 -6.05
CA PRO A 47 20.40 -8.54 -4.69
C PRO A 47 20.70 -7.19 -4.03
N ARG A 48 19.68 -6.53 -3.49
CA ARG A 48 19.84 -5.28 -2.73
C ARG A 48 19.92 -5.61 -1.25
N THR A 49 20.92 -5.08 -0.57
CA THR A 49 21.02 -5.14 0.89
C THR A 49 20.69 -3.79 1.47
N TYR A 50 19.73 -3.75 2.39
CA TYR A 50 19.34 -2.53 3.09
C TYR A 50 19.99 -2.46 4.48
N PRO A 51 20.50 -1.28 4.88
CA PRO A 51 21.07 -1.09 6.21
C PRO A 51 19.98 -1.23 7.28
N TRP A 52 20.38 -1.63 8.48
CA TRP A 52 19.52 -1.58 9.66
C TRP A 52 19.56 -0.18 10.27
N HIS A 53 18.37 0.32 10.62
CA HIS A 53 18.18 1.43 11.52
C HIS A 53 17.81 0.86 12.89
N THR A 54 18.66 1.06 13.90
CA THR A 54 18.49 0.41 15.21
C THR A 54 18.02 1.37 16.29
N ASP A 55 17.38 0.85 17.32
CA ASP A 55 16.98 1.61 18.50
C ASP A 55 16.14 2.85 18.14
N ILE A 56 15.16 2.70 17.25
CA ILE A 56 14.31 3.79 16.76
C ILE A 56 13.01 3.83 17.54
N LEU A 57 12.67 4.98 18.10
CA LEU A 57 11.36 5.16 18.74
C LEU A 57 10.25 5.11 17.67
N ALA A 58 9.29 4.19 17.86
CA ALA A 58 8.12 4.06 17.00
C ALA A 58 6.87 4.57 17.72
N ALA A 59 6.07 5.39 17.05
CA ALA A 59 4.72 5.74 17.52
C ALA A 59 3.68 4.79 16.92
N THR A 60 2.46 4.82 17.46
CA THR A 60 1.31 4.23 16.79
C THR A 60 0.46 5.35 16.21
N PHE A 61 0.01 5.15 14.98
CA PHE A 61 -0.98 5.99 14.30
C PHE A 61 -2.01 5.08 13.65
N TRP A 62 -3.15 5.63 13.24
CA TRP A 62 -4.16 4.82 12.56
C TRP A 62 -4.98 5.57 11.51
N VAL A 63 -5.46 4.84 10.50
CA VAL A 63 -6.37 5.39 9.49
C VAL A 63 -7.64 5.89 10.18
N GLY A 64 -7.90 7.18 10.03
CA GLY A 64 -9.01 7.89 10.66
C GLY A 64 -8.66 8.66 11.93
N GLU A 65 -7.43 8.55 12.44
CA GLU A 65 -6.96 9.35 13.58
C GLU A 65 -7.11 10.86 13.30
N VAL A 66 -7.53 11.61 14.32
CA VAL A 66 -7.57 13.08 14.26
C VAL A 66 -6.65 13.63 15.34
N LEU A 67 -5.37 13.81 14.99
CA LEU A 67 -4.35 14.39 15.87
C LEU A 67 -4.63 15.86 16.22
N ASN A 68 -5.09 16.64 15.23
CA ASN A 68 -5.52 18.02 15.41
C ASN A 68 -6.72 18.34 14.50
N PRO A 69 -7.94 18.46 15.06
CA PRO A 69 -9.16 18.77 14.31
C PRO A 69 -9.15 20.11 13.56
N HIS A 70 -8.20 21.01 13.90
CA HIS A 70 -8.12 22.35 13.34
C HIS A 70 -6.98 22.52 12.32
N ALA A 71 -6.16 21.50 12.12
CA ALA A 71 -5.08 21.54 11.13
C ALA A 71 -5.53 20.87 9.82
N PRO A 72 -5.26 21.48 8.63
CA PRO A 72 -5.60 20.89 7.34
C PRO A 72 -4.99 19.50 7.10
N ASP A 73 -3.86 19.22 7.74
CA ASP A 73 -3.03 18.01 7.68
C ASP A 73 -3.02 17.24 9.03
N GLY A 74 -3.79 17.69 10.02
CA GLY A 74 -3.78 17.12 11.37
C GLY A 74 -4.65 15.87 11.55
N SER A 75 -5.19 15.31 10.47
CA SER A 75 -6.00 14.10 10.55
C SER A 75 -5.46 13.05 9.59
N GLN A 76 -5.18 11.86 10.09
CA GLN A 76 -4.86 10.64 9.34
C GLN A 76 -6.11 10.06 8.65
N ARG A 77 -7.08 10.91 8.33
CA ARG A 77 -8.19 10.59 7.41
C ARG A 77 -7.73 10.58 5.95
N VAL A 78 -6.60 11.24 5.70
CA VAL A 78 -5.83 11.26 4.45
C VAL A 78 -4.40 10.88 4.79
N SER A 79 -3.66 10.34 3.83
CA SER A 79 -2.20 10.18 3.91
C SER A 79 -1.49 11.09 2.91
N ALA A 80 -0.17 11.15 2.97
CA ALA A 80 0.68 11.77 1.96
C ALA A 80 0.41 11.27 0.53
N TYR A 81 -0.16 10.07 0.39
CA TYR A 81 -0.37 9.42 -0.91
C TYR A 81 -1.84 9.19 -1.27
N ASP A 82 -2.77 9.46 -0.36
CA ASP A 82 -4.19 9.17 -0.58
C ASP A 82 -5.11 10.16 0.16
N SER A 83 -5.74 11.03 -0.61
CA SER A 83 -6.72 12.02 -0.15
C SER A 83 -8.08 11.40 0.24
N GLN A 84 -8.29 10.12 -0.07
CA GLN A 84 -9.47 9.33 0.27
C GLN A 84 -9.11 8.13 1.15
N TRP A 85 -8.02 8.24 1.93
CA TRP A 85 -7.41 7.10 2.62
C TRP A 85 -8.40 6.34 3.51
N ILE A 86 -9.17 7.04 4.35
CA ILE A 86 -10.17 6.38 5.21
C ILE A 86 -11.27 5.70 4.40
N GLU A 87 -11.75 6.33 3.32
CA GLU A 87 -12.74 5.73 2.44
C GLU A 87 -12.16 4.51 1.71
N ARG A 88 -10.91 4.54 1.23
CA ARG A 88 -10.30 3.41 0.52
C ARG A 88 -9.90 2.28 1.45
N TYR A 89 -9.39 2.59 2.64
CA TYR A 89 -9.03 1.61 3.67
C TYR A 89 -10.23 0.78 4.14
N GLY A 90 -11.43 1.35 4.15
CA GLY A 90 -12.64 0.65 4.58
C GLY A 90 -13.38 1.32 5.73
N GLY A 91 -12.83 2.38 6.29
CA GLY A 91 -13.36 3.12 7.44
C GLY A 91 -12.29 3.39 8.48
N CYS A 92 -12.73 3.71 9.70
CA CYS A 92 -11.86 3.87 10.86
C CYS A 92 -11.09 2.58 11.15
N ASP A 93 -9.76 2.64 11.28
CA ASP A 93 -8.93 1.50 11.69
C ASP A 93 -9.00 1.27 13.21
N GLY A 94 -10.17 0.86 13.67
CA GLY A 94 -10.51 0.74 15.08
C GLY A 94 -12.01 0.79 15.30
N VAL A 95 -12.44 1.56 16.30
CA VAL A 95 -13.82 1.73 16.71
C VAL A 95 -14.25 3.19 16.62
N TRP A 96 -15.47 3.42 16.13
CA TRP A 96 -16.10 4.74 16.21
C TRP A 96 -16.64 4.98 17.62
N ILE A 97 -16.17 6.04 18.27
CA ILE A 97 -16.74 6.56 19.53
C ILE A 97 -17.32 7.94 19.22
N GLY A 98 -18.65 8.01 19.05
CA GLY A 98 -19.30 9.22 18.56
C GLY A 98 -18.90 9.50 17.11
N GLN A 99 -18.22 10.63 16.87
CA GLN A 99 -17.70 11.01 15.55
C GLN A 99 -16.17 10.85 15.44
N GLU A 100 -15.54 10.29 16.47
CA GLU A 100 -14.09 10.11 16.53
C GLU A 100 -13.73 8.65 16.26
N CYS A 101 -12.69 8.45 15.45
CA CYS A 101 -12.10 7.14 15.24
C CYS A 101 -11.03 6.90 16.31
N HIS A 102 -11.28 5.94 17.19
CA HIS A 102 -10.34 5.48 18.19
C HIS A 102 -9.77 4.14 17.75
N THR A 103 -8.47 3.92 17.91
CA THR A 103 -7.90 2.60 17.61
C THR A 103 -8.27 1.57 18.69
N GLU A 104 -7.91 0.30 18.47
CA GLU A 104 -8.12 -0.79 19.41
C GLU A 104 -6.89 -1.70 19.51
N GLN A 105 -6.76 -2.39 20.65
CA GLN A 105 -5.72 -3.41 20.82
C GLN A 105 -5.90 -4.53 19.79
N ARG A 106 -4.81 -4.96 19.18
CA ARG A 106 -4.76 -6.09 18.25
C ARG A 106 -4.31 -7.38 18.94
N TYR A 107 -4.84 -8.51 18.49
CA TYR A 107 -4.63 -9.83 19.10
C TYR A 107 -4.14 -10.83 18.05
N GLU A 108 -3.24 -11.74 18.47
CA GLU A 108 -2.62 -12.74 17.60
C GLU A 108 -3.63 -13.74 17.02
N GLU A 109 -4.69 -14.08 17.77
CA GLU A 109 -5.76 -14.99 17.34
C GLU A 109 -6.49 -14.52 16.07
N ASP A 110 -6.55 -13.20 15.87
CA ASP A 110 -7.14 -12.56 14.68
C ASP A 110 -6.07 -12.27 13.61
N GLY A 111 -4.82 -12.68 13.84
CA GLY A 111 -3.66 -12.29 13.04
C GLY A 111 -3.32 -10.80 13.16
N TRP A 112 -3.71 -10.15 14.26
CA TRP A 112 -3.60 -8.70 14.51
C TRP A 112 -4.44 -7.80 13.59
N TRP A 113 -5.45 -8.36 12.92
CA TRP A 113 -6.34 -7.62 12.03
C TRP A 113 -7.36 -6.76 12.80
N PRO A 114 -7.98 -5.78 12.11
CA PRO A 114 -9.13 -5.06 12.63
C PRO A 114 -10.31 -5.97 12.99
N ARG A 115 -10.96 -5.72 14.13
CA ARG A 115 -12.08 -6.55 14.61
C ARG A 115 -13.45 -5.91 14.43
N HIS A 116 -13.50 -4.59 14.30
CA HIS A 116 -14.75 -3.82 14.16
C HIS A 116 -14.97 -3.26 12.76
N MET A 117 -14.11 -3.63 11.82
CA MET A 117 -14.21 -3.29 10.41
C MET A 117 -13.41 -4.30 9.57
N GLU A 118 -13.68 -4.33 8.27
CA GLU A 118 -12.95 -5.16 7.32
C GLU A 118 -12.08 -4.25 6.44
N PRO A 119 -10.74 -4.31 6.56
CA PRO A 119 -9.88 -3.45 5.77
C PRO A 119 -9.86 -3.89 4.30
N ARG A 120 -9.79 -2.92 3.39
CA ARG A 120 -9.63 -3.10 1.94
C ARG A 120 -8.22 -2.79 1.46
N MET A 121 -7.39 -2.21 2.33
CA MET A 121 -5.96 -1.99 2.12
C MET A 121 -5.19 -2.75 3.22
N ASN A 122 -3.88 -2.85 3.09
CA ASN A 122 -3.07 -3.62 4.04
C ASN A 122 -3.17 -3.02 5.46
N PRO A 123 -3.62 -3.76 6.50
CA PRO A 123 -3.66 -3.24 7.86
C PRO A 123 -2.29 -3.14 8.52
N PHE A 124 -1.24 -3.73 7.92
CA PHE A 124 0.15 -3.60 8.34
C PHE A 124 0.81 -2.47 7.56
N TYR A 125 0.49 -1.24 7.94
CA TYR A 125 1.03 -0.04 7.30
C TYR A 125 1.90 0.77 8.25
N LEU A 126 2.79 1.59 7.69
CA LEU A 126 3.69 2.46 8.44
C LEU A 126 3.97 3.76 7.68
N ASP A 127 4.64 4.69 8.34
CA ASP A 127 5.26 5.86 7.73
C ASP A 127 6.79 5.89 7.93
N LEU A 128 7.47 6.63 7.06
CA LEU A 128 8.87 7.00 7.22
C LEU A 128 9.05 8.48 6.85
N PRO A 129 10.05 9.21 7.41
CA PRO A 129 10.11 10.68 7.31
C PRO A 129 10.70 11.15 5.98
N PHE A 130 10.10 10.72 4.88
CA PHE A 130 10.46 11.06 3.51
C PHE A 130 9.22 11.06 2.61
N ASP A 131 8.60 12.23 2.47
CA ASP A 131 7.48 12.45 1.56
C ASP A 131 8.00 12.79 0.17
N ASP A 132 8.19 11.77 -0.64
CA ASP A 132 8.74 11.88 -1.98
C ASP A 132 7.77 12.47 -3.02
N VAL A 133 6.57 12.93 -2.60
CA VAL A 133 5.53 13.48 -3.48
C VAL A 133 5.22 14.93 -3.14
N ASN A 134 4.92 15.26 -1.88
CA ASN A 134 4.40 16.57 -1.50
C ASN A 134 5.47 17.48 -0.90
N ASN A 135 6.53 16.93 -0.30
CA ASN A 135 7.63 17.73 0.21
C ASN A 135 8.59 18.11 -0.93
N ASP A 136 8.70 19.40 -1.24
CA ASP A 136 9.50 19.89 -2.37
C ASP A 136 10.97 19.46 -2.33
N ARG A 137 11.57 19.45 -1.15
CA ARG A 137 12.99 19.11 -0.99
C ARG A 137 13.20 17.61 -1.14
N ALA A 138 12.34 16.80 -0.54
CA ALA A 138 12.36 15.35 -0.70
C ALA A 138 12.11 14.97 -2.16
N PHE A 139 11.14 15.61 -2.81
CA PHE A 139 10.85 15.42 -4.23
C PHE A 139 12.07 15.74 -5.10
N GLU A 140 12.75 16.88 -4.89
CA GLU A 140 13.94 17.28 -5.64
C GLU A 140 15.07 16.24 -5.54
N MET A 141 15.24 15.60 -4.37
CA MET A 141 16.34 14.65 -4.15
C MET A 141 15.96 13.18 -4.40
N ARG A 142 14.68 12.85 -4.58
CA ARG A 142 14.18 11.45 -4.58
C ARG A 142 14.89 10.56 -5.61
N GLY A 143 15.22 11.12 -6.78
CA GLY A 143 15.92 10.39 -7.85
C GLY A 143 17.36 10.00 -7.50
N GLU A 144 17.98 10.73 -6.57
CA GLU A 144 19.34 10.49 -6.13
C GLU A 144 19.43 9.62 -4.89
N VAL A 145 18.50 9.81 -3.93
CA VAL A 145 18.60 9.19 -2.60
C VAL A 145 17.82 7.89 -2.45
N ILE A 146 16.77 7.67 -3.25
CA ILE A 146 15.95 6.45 -3.14
C ILE A 146 16.67 5.29 -3.85
N PRO A 147 16.95 4.16 -3.15
CA PRO A 147 17.80 3.09 -3.70
C PRO A 147 17.30 2.41 -4.97
N TRP A 148 16.00 2.49 -5.25
CA TRP A 148 15.32 1.92 -6.42
C TRP A 148 14.86 2.97 -7.43
N ALA A 149 15.25 4.24 -7.27
CA ALA A 149 14.81 5.31 -8.18
C ALA A 149 15.21 5.10 -9.64
N ASN A 150 16.29 4.34 -9.89
CA ASN A 150 16.76 4.03 -11.24
C ASN A 150 16.31 2.65 -11.74
N ASP A 151 15.47 1.94 -10.98
CA ASP A 151 14.95 0.63 -11.38
C ASP A 151 13.83 0.81 -12.43
N PRO A 152 13.67 -0.13 -13.37
CA PRO A 152 12.58 -0.08 -14.35
C PRO A 152 11.21 0.02 -13.69
N GLY A 153 10.36 0.93 -14.16
CA GLY A 153 9.07 1.23 -13.56
C GLY A 153 9.10 2.37 -12.54
N TYR A 154 10.26 2.62 -11.90
CA TYR A 154 10.48 3.78 -11.04
C TYR A 154 11.19 4.92 -11.79
N ALA A 155 12.19 4.60 -12.63
CA ALA A 155 13.00 5.58 -13.33
C ALA A 155 12.18 6.50 -14.26
N GLU A 156 11.12 5.97 -14.86
CA GLU A 156 10.20 6.73 -15.71
C GLU A 156 9.29 7.68 -14.91
N GLN A 157 9.17 7.45 -13.61
CA GLN A 157 8.26 8.17 -12.71
C GLN A 157 8.99 9.13 -11.76
N VAL A 158 10.32 9.20 -11.83
CA VAL A 158 11.13 10.02 -10.91
C VAL A 158 10.69 11.49 -10.88
N GLU A 159 10.29 12.04 -12.04
CA GLU A 159 9.81 13.43 -12.19
C GLU A 159 8.29 13.60 -11.97
N SER A 160 7.56 12.53 -11.61
CA SER A 160 6.10 12.54 -11.47
C SER A 160 5.67 12.64 -10.02
N ARG A 161 4.88 13.67 -9.68
CA ARG A 161 4.19 13.77 -8.38
C ARG A 161 2.92 12.93 -8.29
N ALA A 162 2.43 12.39 -9.41
CA ALA A 162 1.29 11.49 -9.37
C ALA A 162 1.68 10.06 -8.92
N PHE A 163 2.98 9.80 -8.80
CA PHE A 163 3.53 8.49 -8.50
C PHE A 163 4.50 8.62 -7.33
N SER A 164 4.34 7.81 -6.28
CA SER A 164 5.33 7.71 -5.20
C SER A 164 6.28 6.55 -5.47
N LEU A 165 7.59 6.78 -5.30
CA LEU A 165 8.60 5.73 -5.24
C LEU A 165 8.59 5.06 -3.85
N MET A 166 8.04 5.70 -2.81
CA MET A 166 8.02 5.19 -1.43
C MET A 166 6.79 4.35 -1.11
N LYS A 167 5.61 4.76 -1.59
CA LYS A 167 4.33 4.08 -1.32
C LYS A 167 4.42 2.59 -1.66
N ASN A 168 3.87 1.77 -0.78
CA ASN A 168 3.77 0.31 -0.88
C ASN A 168 5.10 -0.46 -0.78
N ARG A 169 6.24 0.22 -0.58
CA ARG A 169 7.52 -0.45 -0.30
C ARG A 169 7.46 -1.14 1.06
N TRP A 170 8.12 -2.29 1.15
CA TRP A 170 8.09 -3.12 2.35
C TRP A 170 9.19 -2.77 3.33
N VAL A 171 8.84 -2.84 4.61
CA VAL A 171 9.75 -2.65 5.73
C VAL A 171 9.66 -3.85 6.65
N GLU A 172 10.82 -4.42 6.97
CA GLU A 172 10.99 -5.41 8.05
C GLU A 172 11.25 -4.65 9.36
N ILE A 173 10.48 -4.97 10.40
CA ILE A 173 10.57 -4.34 11.72
C ILE A 173 10.78 -5.41 12.78
N ARG A 174 11.67 -5.15 13.75
CA ARG A 174 12.01 -6.06 14.84
C ARG A 174 11.87 -5.39 16.19
N HIS A 175 11.31 -6.13 17.14
CA HIS A 175 11.22 -5.74 18.54
C HIS A 175 11.20 -6.97 19.43
N ALA A 176 12.04 -7.01 20.47
CA ALA A 176 12.02 -8.06 21.51
C ALA A 176 11.94 -9.51 20.99
N GLY A 177 12.60 -9.82 19.87
CA GLY A 177 12.60 -11.16 19.26
C GLY A 177 11.41 -11.45 18.33
N ARG A 178 10.48 -10.51 18.17
CA ARG A 178 9.42 -10.53 17.15
C ARG A 178 9.90 -9.83 15.88
N THR A 179 9.44 -10.30 14.73
CA THR A 179 9.71 -9.71 13.41
C THR A 179 8.39 -9.63 12.65
N CYS A 180 8.06 -8.44 12.17
CA CYS A 180 6.83 -8.16 11.43
C CYS A 180 7.16 -7.33 10.20
N TYR A 181 6.26 -7.33 9.22
CA TYR A 181 6.45 -6.63 7.95
C TYR A 181 5.25 -5.74 7.69
N GLY A 182 5.51 -4.57 7.09
CA GLY A 182 4.46 -3.64 6.70
C GLY A 182 4.81 -2.85 5.45
N GLN A 183 3.80 -2.20 4.88
CA GLN A 183 3.93 -1.36 3.70
C GLN A 183 3.89 0.12 4.08
N ILE A 184 4.69 0.92 3.40
CA ILE A 184 4.65 2.38 3.55
C ILE A 184 3.35 2.92 2.95
N ALA A 185 2.53 3.58 3.76
CA ALA A 185 1.23 4.12 3.35
C ALA A 185 1.10 5.63 3.61
N ASP A 186 2.04 6.22 4.35
CA ASP A 186 2.12 7.65 4.66
C ASP A 186 3.59 8.08 4.81
N ALA A 187 3.81 9.37 5.08
CA ALA A 187 5.12 9.95 5.36
C ALA A 187 5.11 10.73 6.68
N GLY A 188 6.20 10.63 7.45
CA GLY A 188 6.28 11.19 8.80
C GLY A 188 7.20 10.37 9.71
N PRO A 189 7.27 10.64 11.02
CA PRO A 189 6.57 11.71 11.74
C PRO A 189 7.38 13.01 11.82
N GLY A 190 6.70 14.14 11.69
CA GLY A 190 7.18 15.49 12.07
C GLY A 190 8.27 16.11 11.19
N VAL A 191 9.02 15.30 10.45
CA VAL A 191 9.97 15.67 9.39
C VAL A 191 9.63 14.81 8.16
N TYR A 192 9.81 15.37 6.97
CA TYR A 192 9.31 14.76 5.72
C TYR A 192 10.38 14.72 4.62
N ASP A 193 11.64 15.04 4.93
CA ASP A 193 12.76 15.12 4.00
C ASP A 193 14.06 14.54 4.59
N ASP A 194 13.96 13.61 5.54
CA ASP A 194 15.09 13.08 6.30
C ASP A 194 15.82 11.93 5.57
N ALA A 195 16.27 12.20 4.35
CA ALA A 195 16.96 11.21 3.50
C ALA A 195 18.16 10.57 4.17
N ALA A 196 18.90 11.34 4.98
CA ALA A 196 20.10 10.84 5.62
C ALA A 196 19.83 9.85 6.75
N TYR A 197 18.66 9.93 7.38
CA TYR A 197 18.17 8.89 8.27
C TYR A 197 17.55 7.74 7.48
N VAL A 198 16.64 8.01 6.54
CA VAL A 198 15.84 6.97 5.86
C VAL A 198 16.67 6.08 4.94
N PHE A 199 17.63 6.65 4.19
CA PHE A 199 18.44 5.92 3.20
C PHE A 199 19.92 5.83 3.59
N GLY A 200 20.31 6.44 4.70
CA GLY A 200 21.69 6.44 5.19
C GLY A 200 22.14 5.06 5.66
N VAL A 201 23.40 4.73 5.40
CA VAL A 201 24.01 3.45 5.81
C VAL A 201 24.72 3.52 7.17
N ASP A 202 24.76 4.70 7.79
CA ASP A 202 25.52 4.98 9.02
C ASP A 202 24.69 4.83 10.32
N ASP A 203 23.52 4.17 10.25
CA ASP A 203 22.57 3.98 11.37
C ASP A 203 22.31 5.28 12.14
N ARG A 204 21.99 6.35 11.40
CA ARG A 204 21.70 7.66 11.97
C ARG A 204 20.36 7.65 12.72
N ARG A 205 20.20 8.56 13.69
CA ARG A 205 18.91 8.78 14.37
C ARG A 205 18.08 9.85 13.63
N PRO A 206 16.74 9.77 13.68
CA PRO A 206 15.87 10.72 12.99
C PRO A 206 16.14 12.17 13.43
N ALA A 207 16.02 13.10 12.49
CA ALA A 207 16.11 14.53 12.70
C ALA A 207 14.92 15.07 13.52
N ASN A 208 13.80 14.33 13.54
CA ASN A 208 12.59 14.71 14.26
C ASN A 208 12.86 15.03 15.75
N ARG A 209 12.19 16.09 16.23
CA ARG A 209 12.21 16.54 17.63
C ARG A 209 10.81 16.62 18.25
N LYS A 210 9.76 16.45 17.44
CA LYS A 210 8.37 16.27 17.88
C LYS A 210 8.15 14.81 18.28
N PHE A 211 7.04 14.49 18.95
CA PHE A 211 6.67 13.11 19.30
C PHE A 211 7.82 12.33 19.96
N ARG A 212 8.58 12.99 20.83
CA ARG A 212 9.78 12.46 21.52
C ARG A 212 10.92 12.01 20.59
N GLY A 213 10.94 12.46 19.34
CA GLY A 213 11.93 12.08 18.34
C GLY A 213 11.65 10.72 17.71
N ALA A 214 10.38 10.37 17.54
CA ALA A 214 9.97 9.18 16.77
C ALA A 214 10.57 9.24 15.36
N GLY A 215 10.98 8.08 14.87
CA GLY A 215 11.58 7.91 13.53
C GLY A 215 10.71 7.14 12.55
N MET A 216 9.56 6.64 13.02
CA MET A 216 8.51 6.03 12.22
C MET A 216 7.25 5.90 13.08
N ASP A 217 6.11 5.85 12.43
CA ASP A 217 4.83 5.50 13.03
C ASP A 217 4.38 4.16 12.42
N VAL A 218 3.80 3.29 13.26
CA VAL A 218 3.33 1.96 12.85
C VAL A 218 1.84 1.82 13.10
N SER A 219 1.15 1.05 12.25
CA SER A 219 -0.26 0.76 12.45
C SER A 219 -0.54 -0.01 13.74
N PRO A 220 -1.80 -0.08 14.19
CA PRO A 220 -2.19 -0.92 15.32
C PRO A 220 -1.85 -2.40 15.11
N ALA A 221 -1.93 -2.89 13.86
CA ALA A 221 -1.57 -4.27 13.52
C ALA A 221 -0.08 -4.54 13.72
N LEU A 222 0.79 -3.62 13.28
CA LEU A 222 2.23 -3.70 13.53
C LEU A 222 2.55 -3.56 15.03
N ASN A 223 1.90 -2.63 15.73
CA ASN A 223 2.07 -2.47 17.18
C ASN A 223 1.78 -3.79 17.92
N GLY A 224 0.63 -4.41 17.66
CA GLY A 224 0.25 -5.69 18.27
C GLY A 224 1.15 -6.85 17.83
N CYS A 225 1.53 -6.91 16.55
CA CYS A 225 2.41 -7.94 16.02
C CYS A 225 3.80 -7.90 16.67
N LEU A 226 4.35 -6.71 16.85
CA LEU A 226 5.64 -6.45 17.48
C LEU A 226 5.59 -6.46 19.01
N ASP A 227 4.40 -6.56 19.60
CA ASP A 227 4.19 -6.49 21.06
C ASP A 227 4.79 -5.21 21.65
N LEU A 228 4.51 -4.08 21.01
CA LEU A 228 4.92 -2.77 21.50
C LEU A 228 4.07 -2.40 22.73
N ALA A 229 4.67 -1.67 23.66
CA ALA A 229 3.93 -1.19 24.81
C ALA A 229 2.89 -0.16 24.36
N GLY A 230 1.60 -0.46 24.59
CA GLY A 230 0.42 0.43 24.53
C GLY A 230 0.28 1.32 23.29
N LEU A 231 -0.93 1.41 22.72
CA LEU A 231 -1.14 2.18 21.48
C LEU A 231 -0.68 3.65 21.59
N ASP A 232 -0.93 4.30 22.73
CA ASP A 232 -0.54 5.71 22.95
C ASP A 232 0.81 5.88 23.69
N GLN A 233 1.49 4.80 24.01
CA GLN A 233 2.73 4.86 24.78
C GLN A 233 3.92 5.02 23.84
N LEU A 234 4.31 6.27 23.58
CA LEU A 234 5.52 6.66 22.83
C LEU A 234 6.82 6.29 23.59
N ILE A 235 7.05 4.99 23.84
CA ILE A 235 8.19 4.45 24.58
C ILE A 235 8.90 3.29 23.89
N SER A 236 8.21 2.59 22.98
CA SER A 236 8.73 1.37 22.35
C SER A 236 9.75 1.70 21.27
N ARG A 237 10.86 0.95 21.25
CA ARG A 237 11.93 1.10 20.27
C ARG A 237 12.06 -0.13 19.41
N VAL A 238 12.25 0.06 18.11
CA VAL A 238 12.33 -1.00 17.11
C VAL A 238 13.61 -0.87 16.31
N ASP A 239 14.02 -1.98 15.69
CA ASP A 239 14.97 -1.96 14.60
C ASP A 239 14.20 -2.14 13.29
N TRP A 240 14.54 -1.42 12.23
CA TRP A 240 13.88 -1.58 10.93
C TRP A 240 14.85 -1.50 9.76
N ARG A 241 14.43 -2.07 8.62
CA ARG A 241 15.08 -1.90 7.32
C ARG A 241 14.06 -2.08 6.20
N PHE A 242 14.35 -1.52 5.03
CA PHE A 242 13.63 -1.93 3.82
C PHE A 242 13.88 -3.41 3.50
N VAL A 243 12.95 -4.01 2.78
CA VAL A 243 13.05 -5.38 2.26
C VAL A 243 12.36 -5.44 0.90
N GLU A 244 12.86 -6.28 0.00
CA GLU A 244 12.20 -6.49 -1.30
C GLU A 244 10.93 -7.33 -1.10
N ALA A 245 9.90 -7.10 -1.93
CA ALA A 245 8.63 -7.81 -1.81
C ALA A 245 8.78 -9.34 -1.90
N GLU A 246 9.75 -9.83 -2.69
CA GLU A 246 10.06 -11.26 -2.83
C GLU A 246 10.71 -11.88 -1.59
N ASP A 247 11.32 -11.05 -0.73
CA ASP A 247 11.96 -11.45 0.52
C ASP A 247 11.01 -11.35 1.73
N VAL A 248 9.77 -10.87 1.53
CA VAL A 248 8.74 -10.82 2.58
C VAL A 248 8.11 -12.20 2.73
N PRO A 249 8.25 -12.87 3.89
CA PRO A 249 7.65 -14.17 4.11
C PRO A 249 6.12 -14.06 4.20
N GLU A 250 5.42 -15.14 3.83
CA GLU A 250 3.97 -15.23 4.04
C GLU A 250 3.61 -15.02 5.52
N GLY A 251 2.58 -14.21 5.77
CA GLY A 251 2.11 -13.90 7.12
C GLY A 251 0.80 -13.14 7.11
N PRO A 252 0.31 -12.68 8.28
CA PRO A 252 -0.92 -11.89 8.33
C PRO A 252 -0.84 -10.59 7.50
N TRP A 253 0.36 -10.03 7.31
CA TRP A 253 0.64 -8.84 6.51
C TRP A 253 0.54 -9.06 5.00
N THR A 254 0.58 -10.30 4.48
CA THR A 254 0.49 -10.56 3.03
C THR A 254 -0.92 -10.92 2.56
N ARG A 255 -1.94 -10.93 3.43
CA ARG A 255 -3.30 -11.33 3.03
C ARG A 255 -4.01 -10.26 2.17
N ILE A 256 -3.71 -8.99 2.40
CA ILE A 256 -4.05 -7.87 1.51
C ILE A 256 -2.75 -7.10 1.30
N VAL A 257 -2.34 -6.97 0.04
CA VAL A 257 -1.18 -6.18 -0.38
C VAL A 257 -1.71 -5.00 -1.18
N ASP A 258 -1.35 -3.78 -0.78
CA ASP A 258 -1.59 -2.60 -1.60
C ASP A 258 -0.48 -2.51 -2.65
N ASP A 259 -0.87 -2.44 -3.90
CA ASP A 259 0.00 -2.57 -5.04
C ASP A 259 -0.10 -1.38 -6.01
N ASP A 260 -0.84 -0.35 -5.61
CA ASP A 260 -1.15 0.85 -6.37
C ASP A 260 -0.22 2.02 -5.97
N PRO A 261 0.86 2.29 -6.72
CA PRO A 261 1.84 3.33 -6.39
C PRO A 261 1.35 4.76 -6.70
N TRP A 262 0.17 4.90 -7.29
CA TRP A 262 -0.36 6.20 -7.67
C TRP A 262 -0.87 6.95 -6.44
N VAL A 263 -0.78 8.27 -6.53
CA VAL A 263 -1.30 9.20 -5.54
C VAL A 263 -2.75 9.51 -5.89
N HIS A 264 -3.64 9.46 -4.90
CA HIS A 264 -5.09 9.64 -5.07
C HIS A 264 -5.65 10.80 -4.26
#